data_AF-A0A672L7P6-F1
#
_entry.id   AF-A0A672L7P6-F1
#
_cell.length_a   1.000
_cell.length_b   1.000
_cell.length_c   1.000
_cell.angle_alpha   90.00
_cell.angle_beta   90.00
_cell.angle_gamma   90.00
#
_symmetry.space_group_name_H-M   'P 1'
#
loop_
_entity.id
_entity.type
_entity.pdbx_description
1 polymer ?
#
loop_
_entity_poly.entity_id
_entity_poly.type
_entity_poly.pdbx_seq_one_letter_code
_entity_poly.pdbx_strand_id
1 'polypeptide(L)'
;THIIVDEVHERSVQSDFLLTVLKEVVHKRSDLRLILMSATVDCQKFANYFNRCPVVTIPGRTFPVEARLYLNICLHTVTLVF
;
A
#
# COMPACT_ATOMS: atom_id res chain seq x y z
N THR A 1 -10.59 -16.60 5.61
CA THR A 1 -9.59 -17.27 4.75
C THR A 1 -8.57 -16.27 4.22
N HIS A 2 -9.00 -15.09 3.79
CA HIS A 2 -8.12 -14.03 3.29
C HIS A 2 -8.36 -12.74 4.07
N ILE A 3 -7.29 -12.01 4.36
CA ILE A 3 -7.31 -10.65 4.92
C ILE A 3 -6.65 -9.74 3.89
N ILE A 4 -7.32 -8.64 3.56
CA ILE A 4 -6.82 -7.64 2.63
C ILE A 4 -6.70 -6.33 3.39
N VAL A 5 -5.52 -5.71 3.35
CA VAL A 5 -5.28 -4.39 3.94
C VAL A 5 -4.98 -3.44 2.80
N ASP A 6 -5.86 -2.45 2.63
CA ASP A 6 -5.76 -1.44 1.58
C ASP A 6 -5.06 -0.18 2.10
N GLU A 7 -4.56 0.64 1.18
CA GLU A 7 -3.92 1.93 1.44
C GLU A 7 -2.86 1.92 2.53
N VAL A 8 -2.06 0.84 2.60
CA VAL A 8 -1.00 0.71 3.62
C VAL A 8 0.08 1.80 3.51
N HIS A 9 0.08 2.56 2.41
CA HIS A 9 0.98 3.68 2.17
C HIS A 9 0.67 4.92 3.04
N GLU A 10 -0.53 5.07 3.59
CA GLU A 10 -0.89 6.22 4.41
C GLU A 10 -0.16 6.24 5.77
N ARG A 11 0.42 5.11 6.18
CA ARG A 11 1.24 4.99 7.41
C ARG A 11 0.55 5.53 8.66
N SER A 12 -0.77 5.30 8.78
CA SER A 12 -1.49 5.64 10.00
C SER A 12 -1.01 4.76 11.16
N VAL A 13 -1.03 5.30 12.39
CA VAL A 13 -0.68 4.55 13.61
C VAL A 13 -1.50 3.27 13.73
N GLN A 14 -2.77 3.33 13.31
CA GLN A 14 -3.70 2.21 13.34
C GLN A 14 -3.29 1.11 12.36
N SER A 15 -2.92 1.47 11.12
CA SER A 15 -2.44 0.49 10.12
C SER A 15 -1.12 -0.14 10.52
N ASP A 16 -0.16 0.63 11.03
CA ASP A 16 1.13 0.08 11.46
C ASP A 16 0.97 -0.88 12.66
N PHE A 17 0.09 -0.56 13.60
CA PHE A 17 -0.26 -1.47 14.70
C PHE A 17 -0.93 -2.75 14.18
N LEU A 18 -1.90 -2.62 13.25
CA LEU A 18 -2.57 -3.75 12.63
C LEU A 18 -1.58 -4.67 11.90
N LEU A 19 -0.65 -4.13 11.12
CA LEU A 19 0.36 -4.91 10.38
C LEU A 19 1.27 -5.70 11.34
N THR A 20 1.59 -5.13 12.50
CA THR A 20 2.38 -5.81 13.53
C THR A 20 1.63 -7.01 14.10
N VAL A 21 0.35 -6.86 14.43
CA VAL A 21 -0.48 -7.97 14.92
C VAL A 21 -0.67 -9.02 13.83
N LEU A 22 -0.97 -8.61 12.60
CA LEU A 22 -1.17 -9.54 11.48
C LEU A 22 0.08 -10.35 11.16
N LYS A 23 1.27 -9.77 11.31
CA LYS A 23 2.54 -10.51 11.15
C LYS A 23 2.61 -11.70 12.11
N GLU A 24 2.26 -11.52 13.38
CA GLU A 24 2.25 -12.63 14.35
C GLU A 24 1.18 -13.67 14.04
N VAL A 25 -0.01 -13.21 13.63
CA VAL A 25 -1.15 -14.09 13.32
C VAL A 25 -0.82 -14.98 12.12
N VAL A 26 -0.28 -14.42 11.04
CA VAL A 26 0.09 -15.17 9.83
C VAL A 26 1.20 -16.18 10.11
N HIS A 27 2.13 -15.88 11.02
CA HIS A 27 3.16 -16.87 11.43
C HIS A 27 2.56 -18.06 12.21
N LYS A 28 1.49 -17.85 12.98
CA LYS A 28 0.83 -18.91 13.76
C LYS A 28 -0.22 -19.68 12.94
N ARG A 29 -0.81 -19.04 11.93
CA ARG A 29 -1.94 -19.56 11.14
C ARG A 29 -1.58 -19.65 9.67
N SER A 30 -1.15 -20.84 9.26
CA SER A 30 -0.84 -21.16 7.86
C SER A 30 -2.08 -21.21 6.94
N ASP A 31 -3.28 -21.24 7.52
CA ASP A 31 -4.56 -21.22 6.78
C ASP A 31 -4.99 -19.81 6.35
N LEU A 32 -4.35 -18.76 6.88
CA LEU A 32 -4.66 -17.38 6.56
C LEU A 32 -3.75 -16.85 5.45
N ARG A 33 -4.36 -16.19 4.47
CA ARG A 33 -3.65 -15.45 3.42
C ARG A 33 -3.79 -13.95 3.66
N LEU A 34 -2.68 -13.22 3.67
CA LEU A 34 -2.63 -11.78 3.81
C LEU A 34 -2.25 -11.13 2.47
N ILE A 35 -3.02 -10.13 2.05
CA ILE A 35 -2.75 -9.33 0.85
C ILE A 35 -2.66 -7.86 1.29
N LEU A 36 -1.61 -7.17 0.89
CA LEU A 36 -1.40 -5.75 1.15
C LEU A 36 -1.52 -4.99 -0.17
N MET A 37 -2.33 -3.93 -0.21
CA MET A 37 -2.53 -3.08 -1.38
C MET A 37 -2.05 -1.66 -1.07
N SER A 38 -1.37 -1.05 -2.04
CA SER A 38 -0.66 0.21 -1.84
C SER A 38 -0.50 0.95 -3.17
N ALA A 39 -1.05 2.17 -3.23
CA ALA A 39 -0.92 3.04 -4.40
C ALA A 39 0.49 3.59 -4.67
N THR A 40 1.48 3.30 -3.81
CA THR A 40 2.81 3.94 -3.86
C THR A 40 3.93 2.95 -4.13
N VAL A 41 5.07 3.45 -4.66
CA VAL A 41 6.24 2.63 -5.04
C VAL A 41 6.95 1.97 -3.83
N ASP A 42 6.62 2.36 -2.61
CA ASP A 42 7.35 1.94 -1.40
C ASP A 42 7.00 0.50 -0.91
N CYS A 43 6.37 -0.31 -1.76
CA CYS A 43 6.01 -1.72 -1.53
C CYS A 43 7.19 -2.59 -1.06
N GLN A 44 8.44 -2.24 -1.42
CA GLN A 44 9.63 -2.98 -1.01
C GLN A 44 9.87 -2.95 0.50
N LYS A 45 9.49 -1.89 1.21
CA LYS A 45 9.59 -1.84 2.68
C LYS A 45 8.66 -2.84 3.33
N PHE A 46 7.43 -2.94 2.85
CA PHE A 46 6.46 -3.93 3.32
C PHE A 46 6.90 -5.35 3.00
N ALA A 47 7.41 -5.57 1.78
CA ALA A 47 7.95 -6.87 1.39
C ALA A 47 9.07 -7.34 2.33
N ASN A 48 10.03 -6.45 2.63
CA ASN A 48 11.11 -6.76 3.56
C ASN A 48 10.60 -7.02 4.99
N TYR A 49 9.57 -6.29 5.43
CA TYR A 49 8.97 -6.48 6.75
C TYR A 49 8.27 -7.85 6.90
N PHE A 50 7.64 -8.36 5.84
CA PHE A 50 6.97 -9.66 5.76
C PHE A 50 7.84 -10.77 5.15
N ASN A 51 9.12 -10.84 5.54
CA ASN A 51 10.07 -11.89 5.13
C ASN A 51 10.30 -11.99 3.60
N ARG A 52 10.46 -10.85 2.93
CA ARG A 52 10.67 -10.76 1.46
C ARG A 52 9.55 -11.43 0.68
N CYS A 53 8.31 -11.12 1.04
CA CYS A 53 7.14 -11.64 0.34
C CYS A 53 7.13 -11.20 -1.14
N PRO A 54 6.50 -11.98 -2.04
CA PRO A 54 6.38 -11.60 -3.44
C PRO A 54 5.61 -10.29 -3.57
N VAL A 55 6.10 -9.42 -4.45
CA VAL A 55 5.46 -8.14 -4.80
C VAL A 55 4.95 -8.24 -6.23
N VAL A 56 3.68 -7.91 -6.43
CA VAL A 56 3.06 -7.83 -7.75
C VAL A 56 2.77 -6.36 -8.03
N THR A 57 3.30 -5.84 -9.13
CA THR A 57 3.00 -4.48 -9.59
C THR A 57 1.96 -4.56 -10.70
N ILE A 58 0.81 -3.93 -10.47
CA ILE A 58 -0.25 -3.84 -11.48
C ILE A 58 -0.04 -2.49 -12.18
N PRO A 59 0.24 -2.47 -13.50
CA PRO A 59 0.24 -1.23 -14.24
C PRO A 59 -1.20 -0.78 -14.35
N GLY A 60 -1.52 0.43 -13.92
CA GLY A 60 -2.84 0.96 -14.23
C GLY A 60 -2.79 2.17 -15.12
N ARG A 61 -3.99 2.69 -15.30
CA ARG A 61 -4.35 3.52 -16.45
C ARG A 61 -4.53 4.94 -15.94
N THR A 62 -3.64 5.82 -16.37
CA THR A 62 -3.78 7.25 -16.13
C THR A 62 -4.46 7.90 -17.34
N PHE A 63 -5.39 8.82 -17.07
CA PHE A 63 -5.95 9.71 -18.07
C PHE A 63 -5.37 11.11 -17.83
N PRO A 64 -5.04 11.86 -18.88
CA PRO A 64 -4.55 13.23 -18.71
C PRO A 64 -5.64 14.07 -18.05
N VAL A 65 -5.36 14.58 -16.86
CA VAL A 65 -6.22 15.56 -16.17
C VAL A 65 -5.63 16.94 -16.39
N GLU A 66 -6.37 17.83 -17.06
CA GLU A 66 -5.99 19.23 -17.22
C GLU A 66 -6.10 19.97 -15.88
N ALA A 67 -4.99 20.14 -15.18
CA ALA A 67 -4.93 20.90 -13.95
C ALA A 67 -4.95 22.40 -14.26
N ARG A 68 -6.14 23.01 -14.28
CA ARG A 68 -6.31 24.46 -14.35
C ARG A 68 -5.99 25.06 -12.97
N LEU A 69 -4.70 25.19 -12.66
CA LEU A 69 -4.19 25.73 -11.39
C LEU A 69 -4.56 27.22 -11.23
N TYR A 70 -5.35 27.54 -10.20
CA TYR A 70 -5.28 28.85 -9.55
C TYR A 70 -4.02 28.86 -8.67
N LEU A 71 -3.29 29.97 -8.74
CA LEU A 71 -1.88 30.23 -8.41
C LEU A 71 -1.44 30.02 -6.94
N ASN A 72 -1.89 29.04 -6.16
CA ASN A 72 -1.41 28.93 -4.76
C ASN A 72 -1.47 27.56 -4.06
N ILE A 73 -1.47 26.44 -4.79
CA ILE A 73 -1.43 25.12 -4.14
C ILE A 73 -0.39 24.25 -4.84
N CYS A 74 0.75 24.12 -4.16
CA CYS A 74 1.80 23.12 -4.28
C CYS A 74 1.94 22.38 -5.62
N LEU A 75 3.06 22.66 -6.30
CA LEU A 75 3.76 21.71 -7.17
C LEU A 75 3.99 20.40 -6.41
N HIS A 76 3.06 19.47 -6.54
CA HIS A 76 3.33 18.05 -6.42
C HIS A 76 2.46 17.36 -7.44
N THR A 77 3.11 16.73 -8.41
CA THR A 77 2.54 15.65 -9.21
C THR A 77 1.86 14.69 -8.25
N VAL A 78 0.54 14.79 -8.14
CA VAL A 78 -0.29 13.81 -7.45
C VAL A 78 -0.22 12.56 -8.32
N THR A 79 0.77 11.74 -8.02
CA THR A 79 0.86 10.38 -8.50
C THR A 79 -0.19 9.60 -7.73
N LEU A 80 -1.35 9.40 -8.36
CA LEU A 80 -2.42 8.56 -7.84
C LEU A 80 -2.40 7.21 -8.56
N VAL A 81 -2.54 6.16 -7.74
CA VAL A 81 -2.88 4.74 -8.01
C VAL A 81 -1.67 3.85 -8.39
N PHE A 82 -1.46 2.67 -7.76
CA PHE A 82 -2.24 1.42 -7.98
C PHE A 82 -2.73 0.63 -6.77
#